data_AF-A0A6I3H7G8-F1
#
_entry.id   AF-A0A6I3H7G8-F1
#
_cell.length_a   1.000
_cell.length_b   1.000
_cell.length_c   1.000
_cell.angle_alpha   90.00
_cell.angle_beta   90.00
_cell.angle_gamma   90.00
#
_symmetry.space_group_name_H-M   'P 1'
#
loop_
_entity.id
_entity.type
_entity.pdbx_description
1 polymer ?
#
loop_
_entity_poly.entity_id
_entity_poly.type
_entity_poly.pdbx_seq_one_letter_code
_entity_poly.pdbx_strand_id
1 'polypeptide(L)'
;MAATNPDRSSFFPAIEKKHGLPMDYWFDQMKQISDLKYAEQIAFLRENHGFSQAHANALVLYSRGNTSSKRFGTLDDYLASADAVKSATVRKIFKAIQSKYPKLELVIAWNQPMLKSGESYVFGLSVA
;
A
#
# COMPACT_ATOMS: atom_id res chain seq x y z
N MET A 1 4.24 -4.57 -13.12
CA MET A 1 4.37 -3.11 -13.07
C MET A 1 4.05 -2.63 -11.66
N ALA A 2 4.88 -1.75 -11.09
CA ALA A 2 4.57 -1.11 -9.81
C ALA A 2 3.26 -0.30 -9.94
N ALA A 3 2.45 -0.26 -8.88
CA ALA A 3 1.23 0.55 -8.86
C ALA A 3 1.57 2.00 -9.21
N THR A 4 1.03 2.49 -10.33
CA THR A 4 1.39 3.77 -10.95
C THR A 4 1.06 4.98 -10.08
N ASN A 5 0.20 4.81 -9.07
CA ASN A 5 0.00 5.77 -7.99
C ASN A 5 -0.34 5.00 -6.70
N PRO A 6 0.41 5.16 -5.60
CA PRO A 6 0.11 4.49 -4.34
C PRO A 6 -1.10 5.09 -3.62
N ASP A 7 -1.52 6.30 -3.97
CA ASP A 7 -2.64 7.01 -3.37
C ASP A 7 -3.98 6.40 -3.80
N ARG A 8 -4.82 6.04 -2.83
CA ARG A 8 -6.16 5.49 -3.10
C ARG A 8 -7.12 6.53 -3.68
N SER A 9 -6.86 7.82 -3.48
CA SER A 9 -7.63 8.91 -4.08
C SER A 9 -7.54 8.92 -5.60
N SER A 10 -6.50 8.29 -6.18
CA SER A 10 -6.34 8.22 -7.64
C SER A 10 -7.44 7.43 -8.33
N PHE A 11 -8.20 6.62 -7.60
CA PHE A 11 -9.35 5.88 -8.11
C PHE A 11 -10.63 6.72 -8.16
N PHE A 12 -10.70 7.86 -7.46
CA PHE A 12 -11.92 8.64 -7.30
C PHE A 12 -12.49 9.17 -8.62
N PRO A 13 -11.69 9.76 -9.53
CA PRO A 13 -12.23 10.21 -10.82
C PRO A 13 -12.82 9.05 -11.64
N ALA A 14 -12.25 7.84 -11.53
CA ALA A 14 -12.75 6.65 -12.20
C ALA A 14 -14.03 6.12 -11.54
N ILE A 15 -14.16 6.25 -10.21
CA ILE A 15 -15.37 5.90 -9.46
C ILE A 15 -16.52 6.83 -9.85
N GLU A 16 -16.31 8.15 -9.80
CA GLU A 16 -17.34 9.12 -10.18
C GLU A 16 -17.77 8.94 -11.64
N LYS A 17 -16.82 8.75 -12.55
CA LYS A 17 -17.12 8.49 -13.97
C LYS A 17 -17.94 7.22 -14.19
N LYS A 18 -17.73 6.17 -13.38
CA LYS A 18 -18.38 4.87 -13.56
C LYS A 18 -19.72 4.77 -12.84
N HIS A 19 -19.83 5.38 -11.67
CA HIS A 19 -20.99 5.25 -10.79
C HIS A 19 -21.88 6.52 -10.78
N GLY A 20 -21.46 7.60 -11.44
CA GLY A 20 -22.31 8.77 -11.75
C GLY A 20 -22.64 9.68 -10.56
N LEU A 21 -22.07 9.41 -9.39
CA LEU A 21 -22.28 10.18 -8.16
C LEU A 21 -20.94 10.71 -7.63
N PRO A 22 -20.93 11.91 -7.02
CA PRO A 22 -19.71 12.53 -6.48
C PRO A 22 -19.15 11.73 -5.30
N MET A 23 -17.85 11.83 -5.06
CA MET A 23 -17.20 11.16 -3.93
C MET A 23 -17.79 11.51 -2.56
N ASP A 24 -18.29 12.73 -2.37
CA ASP A 24 -18.95 13.12 -1.12
C ASP A 24 -20.13 12.21 -0.78
N TYR A 25 -20.94 11.86 -1.78
CA TYR A 25 -22.04 10.90 -1.61
C TYR A 25 -21.51 9.54 -1.14
N TRP A 26 -20.44 9.05 -1.76
CA TRP A 26 -19.84 7.76 -1.41
C TRP A 26 -19.21 7.76 -0.02
N PHE A 27 -18.58 8.86 0.39
CA PHE A 27 -18.09 9.01 1.75
C PHE A 27 -19.22 9.04 2.78
N ASP A 28 -20.35 9.65 2.46
CA ASP A 28 -21.52 9.62 3.34
C ASP A 28 -22.12 8.22 3.46
N GLN A 29 -22.18 7.46 2.36
CA GLN A 29 -22.54 6.04 2.43
C GLN A 29 -21.57 5.26 3.33
N MET A 30 -20.26 5.49 3.20
CA MET A 30 -19.25 4.82 4.03
C MET A 30 -19.37 5.16 5.51
N LYS A 31 -19.83 6.37 5.87
CA LYS A 31 -20.10 6.74 7.27
C LYS A 31 -21.28 5.97 7.85
N GLN A 32 -22.29 5.61 7.06
CA GLN A 32 -23.45 4.85 7.54
C GLN A 32 -23.10 3.40 7.88
N ILE A 33 -22.08 2.85 7.21
CA ILE A 33 -21.63 1.46 7.39
C ILE A 33 -20.27 1.35 8.08
N SER A 34 -19.82 2.41 8.76
CA SER A 34 -18.49 2.46 9.38
C SER A 34 -18.27 1.37 10.43
N ASP A 35 -19.35 0.96 11.10
CA ASP A 35 -19.33 -0.04 12.18
C ASP A 35 -19.29 -1.48 11.66
N LEU A 36 -19.58 -1.70 10.37
CA LEU A 36 -19.54 -3.02 9.75
C LEU A 36 -18.10 -3.51 9.57
N LYS A 37 -17.91 -4.82 9.48
CA LYS A 37 -16.60 -5.40 9.17
C LYS A 37 -16.19 -5.01 7.75
N TYR A 38 -14.88 -4.96 7.51
CA TYR A 38 -14.32 -4.64 6.20
C TYR A 38 -14.94 -5.46 5.05
N ALA A 39 -15.11 -6.77 5.25
CA ALA A 39 -15.71 -7.64 4.24
C ALA A 39 -17.15 -7.24 3.89
N GLU A 40 -17.93 -6.85 4.90
CA GLU A 40 -19.33 -6.43 4.76
C GLU A 40 -19.42 -5.05 4.07
N GLN A 41 -18.51 -4.13 4.40
CA GLN A 41 -18.42 -2.84 3.71
C GLN A 41 -18.10 -3.00 2.21
N ILE A 42 -17.20 -3.93 1.88
CA ILE A 42 -16.88 -4.26 0.48
C ILE A 42 -18.09 -4.91 -0.21
N ALA A 43 -18.76 -5.85 0.45
CA ALA A 43 -19.96 -6.50 -0.09
C ALA A 43 -21.06 -5.47 -0.38
N PHE A 44 -21.33 -4.55 0.54
CA PHE A 44 -22.29 -3.46 0.37
C PHE A 44 -22.04 -2.67 -0.93
N LEU A 45 -20.81 -2.22 -1.18
CA LEU A 45 -20.47 -1.46 -2.38
C LEU A 45 -20.58 -2.30 -3.66
N ARG A 46 -20.20 -3.57 -3.60
CA ARG A 46 -20.18 -4.46 -4.77
C ARG A 46 -21.57 -4.94 -5.16
N GLU A 47 -22.36 -5.36 -4.18
CA GLU A 47 -23.67 -5.97 -4.38
C GLU A 47 -24.75 -4.91 -4.61
N ASN A 48 -24.73 -3.81 -3.85
CA ASN A 48 -25.77 -2.79 -3.94
C ASN A 48 -25.45 -1.67 -4.95
N HIS A 49 -24.16 -1.39 -5.18
CA HIS A 49 -23.73 -0.27 -6.02
C HIS A 49 -22.85 -0.67 -7.22
N GLY A 50 -22.63 -1.98 -7.43
CA GLY A 50 -21.93 -2.51 -8.59
C GLY A 50 -20.43 -2.16 -8.64
N PHE A 51 -19.81 -1.82 -7.50
CA PHE A 51 -18.39 -1.49 -7.46
C PHE A 51 -17.52 -2.68 -7.91
N SER A 52 -16.39 -2.36 -8.56
CA SER A 52 -15.32 -3.34 -8.73
C SER A 52 -14.61 -3.59 -7.41
N GLN A 53 -13.93 -4.74 -7.26
CA GLN A 53 -13.13 -5.03 -6.07
C GLN A 53 -12.09 -3.93 -5.80
N ALA A 54 -11.46 -3.38 -6.83
CA ALA A 54 -10.44 -2.34 -6.70
C ALA A 54 -11.05 -1.01 -6.22
N HIS A 55 -12.17 -0.59 -6.81
CA HIS A 55 -12.85 0.65 -6.41
C HIS A 55 -13.41 0.57 -4.99
N ALA A 56 -14.04 -0.56 -4.64
CA ALA A 56 -14.57 -0.77 -3.30
C ALA A 56 -13.44 -0.75 -2.26
N ASN A 57 -12.34 -1.44 -2.54
CA ASN A 57 -11.17 -1.45 -1.66
C ASN A 57 -10.57 -0.04 -1.49
N ALA A 58 -10.43 0.72 -2.58
CA ALA A 58 -9.93 2.10 -2.52
C ALA A 58 -10.79 2.99 -1.62
N LEU A 59 -12.12 3.00 -1.83
CA LEU A 59 -13.06 3.82 -1.06
C LEU A 59 -13.13 3.41 0.42
N VAL A 60 -13.24 2.10 0.70
CA VAL A 60 -13.33 1.59 2.08
C VAL A 60 -12.06 1.90 2.86
N LEU A 61 -10.88 1.59 2.29
CA LEU A 61 -9.63 1.85 2.99
C LEU A 61 -9.37 3.34 3.19
N TYR A 62 -9.68 4.17 2.20
CA TYR A 62 -9.55 5.63 2.34
C TYR A 62 -10.46 6.16 3.46
N SER A 63 -11.72 5.71 3.50
CA SER A 63 -12.70 6.12 4.53
C SER A 63 -12.29 5.68 5.94
N ARG A 64 -11.46 4.64 6.06
CA ARG A 64 -10.87 4.17 7.32
C ARG A 64 -9.54 4.86 7.67
N GLY A 65 -9.18 5.92 6.95
CA GLY A 65 -7.94 6.68 7.17
C GLY A 65 -6.69 6.08 6.52
N ASN A 66 -6.82 4.97 5.78
CA ASN A 66 -5.71 4.39 5.04
C ASN A 66 -5.68 4.96 3.62
N THR A 67 -4.97 6.06 3.44
CA THR A 67 -4.92 6.81 2.17
C THR A 67 -3.93 6.23 1.15
N SER A 68 -2.87 5.55 1.60
CA SER A 68 -1.81 5.01 0.72
C SER A 68 -1.62 3.49 0.79
N SER A 69 -1.43 2.85 -0.36
CA SER A 69 -1.07 1.43 -0.46
C SER A 69 0.39 1.15 -0.04
N LYS A 70 1.22 2.19 0.06
CA LYS A 70 2.55 2.11 0.66
C LYS A 70 2.43 2.09 2.17
N ARG A 71 2.84 0.96 2.77
CA ARG A 71 2.93 0.78 4.21
C ARG A 71 4.25 1.30 4.77
N PHE A 72 5.30 1.24 3.95
CA PHE A 72 6.64 1.66 4.37
C PHE A 72 7.25 2.64 3.37
N GLY A 73 7.81 3.74 3.88
CA GLY A 73 8.54 4.72 3.08
C GLY A 73 10.06 4.47 3.03
N THR A 74 10.62 3.93 4.12
CA THR A 74 12.06 3.72 4.30
C THR A 74 12.35 2.37 4.95
N LEU A 75 13.63 1.98 4.99
CA LEU A 75 14.04 0.79 5.72
C LEU A 75 13.78 0.94 7.23
N ASP A 76 13.96 2.13 7.79
CA ASP A 76 13.71 2.38 9.22
C ASP A 76 12.23 2.18 9.56
N ASP A 77 11.34 2.68 8.70
CA ASP A 77 9.89 2.49 8.83
C ASP A 77 9.50 1.00 8.73
N TYR A 78 10.09 0.26 7.80
CA TYR A 78 9.92 -1.19 7.69
C TYR A 78 10.38 -1.95 8.95
N LEU A 79 11.47 -1.50 9.57
CA LEU A 79 12.06 -2.15 10.74
C LEU A 79 11.47 -1.68 12.07
N ALA A 80 10.59 -0.67 12.08
CA ALA A 80 10.04 -0.10 13.32
C ALA A 80 9.22 -1.12 14.12
N SER A 81 8.56 -2.07 13.44
CA SER A 81 7.80 -3.14 14.10
C SER A 81 8.60 -4.41 14.37
N ALA A 82 9.88 -4.47 14.00
CA ALA A 82 10.71 -5.66 14.11
C ALA A 82 11.63 -5.63 15.35
N ASP A 83 11.91 -6.79 15.94
CA ASP A 83 12.82 -6.94 17.08
C ASP A 83 14.19 -6.31 16.83
N ALA A 84 14.81 -5.73 17.86
CA ALA A 84 16.11 -5.08 17.76
C ALA A 84 17.21 -5.96 17.13
N VAL A 85 17.19 -7.28 17.42
CA VAL A 85 18.13 -8.25 16.84
C VAL A 85 17.90 -8.44 15.34
N LYS A 86 16.63 -8.56 14.92
CA LYS A 86 16.25 -8.71 13.51
C LYS A 86 16.62 -7.43 12.74
N SER A 87 16.27 -6.27 13.28
CA SER A 87 16.57 -4.95 12.70
C SER A 87 18.08 -4.72 12.54
N ALA A 88 18.89 -5.08 13.53
CA ALA A 88 20.35 -4.99 13.43
C ALA A 88 20.91 -5.93 12.35
N THR A 89 20.37 -7.14 12.24
CA THR A 89 20.81 -8.14 11.24
C THR A 89 20.48 -7.66 9.82
N VAL A 90 19.27 -7.16 9.59
CA VAL A 90 18.85 -6.63 8.28
C VAL A 90 19.76 -5.47 7.84
N ARG A 91 20.04 -4.52 8.73
CA ARG A 91 20.97 -3.41 8.45
C ARG A 91 22.36 -3.90 8.08
N LYS A 92 22.88 -4.92 8.79
CA LYS A 92 24.19 -5.52 8.50
C LYS A 92 24.21 -6.17 7.12
N ILE A 93 23.15 -6.89 6.73
CA ILE A 93 23.05 -7.54 5.41
C ILE A 93 23.10 -6.48 4.30
N PHE A 94 22.24 -5.47 4.34
CA PHE A 94 22.23 -4.42 3.32
C PHE A 94 23.56 -3.67 3.26
N LYS A 95 24.15 -3.33 4.41
CA LYS A 95 25.46 -2.67 4.47
C LYS A 95 26.56 -3.54 3.85
N ALA A 96 26.60 -4.83 4.14
CA ALA A 96 27.60 -5.75 3.59
C ALA A 96 27.51 -5.86 2.06
N ILE A 97 26.28 -5.90 1.52
CA ILE A 97 26.05 -5.97 0.08
C ILE A 97 26.44 -4.64 -0.59
N GLN A 98 25.99 -3.51 -0.04
CA GLN A 98 26.29 -2.18 -0.61
C GLN A 98 27.78 -1.83 -0.55
N SER A 99 28.51 -2.29 0.48
CA SER A 99 29.98 -2.12 0.53
C SER A 99 30.70 -2.82 -0.63
N LYS A 100 30.18 -3.97 -1.10
CA LYS A 100 30.76 -4.68 -2.26
C LYS A 100 30.23 -4.16 -3.59
N TYR A 101 29.00 -3.66 -3.59
CA TYR A 101 28.29 -3.22 -4.79
C TYR A 101 27.68 -1.83 -4.56
N PRO A 102 28.49 -0.75 -4.59
CA PRO A 102 28.03 0.60 -4.27
C PRO A 102 27.04 1.18 -5.27
N LYS A 103 26.89 0.55 -6.45
CA LYS A 103 25.90 0.91 -7.46
C LYS A 103 24.48 0.41 -7.12
N LEU A 104 24.32 -0.42 -6.09
CA LEU A 104 23.02 -0.94 -5.68
C LEU A 104 22.29 0.08 -4.80
N GLU A 105 21.13 0.51 -5.27
CA GLU A 105 20.25 1.43 -4.55
C GLU A 105 19.27 0.65 -3.68
N LEU A 106 19.19 1.03 -2.40
CA LEU A 106 18.17 0.51 -1.48
C LEU A 106 16.86 1.26 -1.68
N VAL A 107 15.80 0.53 -2.00
CA VAL A 107 14.45 1.05 -2.23
C VAL A 107 13.42 0.19 -1.49
N ILE A 108 12.25 0.75 -1.23
CA ILE A 108 11.08 -0.02 -0.81
C ILE A 108 10.24 -0.35 -2.05
N ALA A 109 10.11 -1.64 -2.36
CA ALA A 109 9.24 -2.14 -3.42
C ALA A 109 8.33 -3.24 -2.85
N TRP A 110 7.05 -3.21 -3.22
CA TRP A 110 6.03 -4.12 -2.68
C TRP A 110 6.00 -4.18 -1.15
N ASN A 111 6.22 -3.05 -0.48
CA ASN A 111 6.33 -2.93 0.98
C ASN A 111 7.45 -3.79 1.61
N GLN A 112 8.50 -4.07 0.84
CA GLN A 112 9.70 -4.77 1.29
C GLN A 112 10.97 -4.00 0.89
N PRO A 113 12.03 -4.06 1.71
CA PRO A 113 13.32 -3.48 1.35
C PRO A 113 14.01 -4.33 0.27
N MET A 114 14.40 -3.65 -0.81
CA MET A 114 15.03 -4.24 -1.99
C MET A 114 16.23 -3.44 -2.45
N LEU A 115 17.25 -4.13 -2.96
CA LEU A 115 18.36 -3.55 -3.68
C LEU A 115 18.13 -3.67 -5.18
N LYS A 116 18.21 -2.55 -5.88
CA LYS A 116 18.10 -2.49 -7.34
C LYS A 116 19.41 -2.01 -7.98
N SER A 117 19.65 -2.48 -9.20
CA SER A 117 20.70 -2.00 -10.09
C SER A 117 20.04 -1.41 -11.33
N GLY A 118 19.97 -0.08 -11.43
CA GLY A 118 19.17 0.59 -12.45
C GLY A 118 17.68 0.23 -12.31
N GLU A 119 17.12 -0.42 -13.33
CA GLU A 119 15.71 -0.86 -13.34
C GLU A 119 15.50 -2.29 -12.80
N SER A 120 16.58 -3.05 -12.57
CA SER A 120 16.52 -4.45 -12.19
C SER A 120 16.59 -4.62 -10.66
N TYR A 121 15.65 -5.36 -10.09
CA TYR A 121 15.70 -5.77 -8.68
C TYR A 121 16.63 -6.97 -8.53
N VAL A 122 17.62 -6.87 -7.64
CA VAL A 122 18.69 -7.87 -7.50
C VAL A 122 18.53 -8.68 -6.21
N PHE A 123 18.16 -8.01 -5.12
CA PHE A 123 18.04 -8.66 -3.82
C PHE A 123 16.90 -8.04 -3.04
N GLY A 124 16.09 -8.87 -2.39
CA GLY A 124 15.03 -8.44 -1.48
C GLY A 124 15.12 -9.20 -0.18
N LEU A 125 14.71 -8.56 0.92
CA LEU A 125 14.65 -9.20 2.23
C LEU A 125 13.29 -8.93 2.86
N SER A 126 12.71 -9.97 3.46
CA SER A 126 11.53 -9.86 4.31
C SER A 126 11.81 -10.43 5.69
N VAL A 127 11.33 -9.75 6.72
CA VAL A 127 11.30 -10.23 8.10
C VAL A 127 9.94 -10.88 8.36
N ALA A 128 9.96 -12.12 8.85
CA ALA A 128 8.80 -12.88 9.32
C ALA A 128 8.74 -12.90 10.86
#